data_AF-A0A7Y7BIJ9-F1
#
_entry.id   AF-A0A7Y7BIJ9-F1
#
_cell.length_a   1.000
_cell.length_b   1.000
_cell.length_c   1.000
_cell.angle_alpha   90.00
_cell.angle_beta   90.00
_cell.angle_gamma   90.00
#
_symmetry.space_group_name_H-M   'P 1'
#
loop_
_entity.id
_entity.type
_entity.pdbx_description
1 polymer ?
#
loop_
_entity_poly.entity_id
_entity_poly.type
_entity_poly.pdbx_seq_one_letter_code
_entity_poly.pdbx_strand_id
1 'polypeptide(L)' 'MVGKQVTIVANLAPRPMMGTVSEGMILMAEDAEGNLRLIQPNENVNPGSTVN' A
#
# COMPACT_ATOMS: atom_id res chain seq x y z
N MET A 1 -5.61 0.67 -11.31
CA MET A 1 -4.51 0.93 -10.33
C MET A 1 -3.31 1.61 -10.98
N VAL A 2 -3.05 1.38 -12.28
CA VAL A 2 -1.95 2.02 -13.02
C VAL A 2 -2.04 3.56 -12.90
N GLY A 3 -0.93 4.19 -12.52
CA GLY A 3 -0.83 5.66 -12.38
C GLY A 3 -1.26 6.24 -11.02
N LYS A 4 -1.76 5.43 -10.08
CA LYS A 4 -2.08 5.90 -8.71
C LYS A 4 -0.91 5.69 -7.77
N GLN A 5 -0.66 6.68 -6.92
CA GLN A 5 0.29 6.54 -5.81
C GLN A 5 -0.36 5.76 -4.68
N VAL A 6 0.37 4.80 -4.12
CA VAL A 6 -0.09 3.93 -3.04
C VAL A 6 0.97 3.87 -1.95
N THR A 7 0.52 3.74 -0.71
CA THR A 7 1.41 3.53 0.43
C THR A 7 1.62 2.04 0.66
N ILE A 8 2.88 1.62 0.78
CA ILE A 8 3.24 0.23 1.05
C ILE A 8 4.12 0.12 2.29
N VAL A 9 3.96 -0.98 3.02
CA VAL A 9 4.94 -1.43 4.01
C VAL A 9 5.94 -2.33 3.31
N ALA A 10 7.16 -1.82 3.13
CA ALA A 10 8.23 -2.49 2.40
C ALA A 10 9.16 -3.35 3.27
N ASN A 11 9.03 -3.30 4.61
CA ASN A 11 9.92 -4.05 5.52
C ASN A 11 9.38 -5.43 5.91
N LEU A 12 8.34 -5.94 5.23
CA LEU A 12 7.81 -7.27 5.52
C LEU A 12 8.66 -8.34 4.85
N ALA A 13 8.88 -9.44 5.57
CA ALA A 13 9.45 -10.63 4.96
C ALA A 13 8.55 -11.11 3.80
N PRO A 14 9.13 -11.53 2.67
CA PRO A 14 8.36 -12.03 1.54
C PRO A 14 7.51 -13.21 1.97
N ARG A 15 6.21 -13.18 1.65
CA ARG A 15 5.27 -14.24 2.00
C ARG A 15 4.55 -14.74 0.75
N PRO A 16 4.51 -16.06 0.52
CA PRO A 16 3.76 -16.62 -0.61
C PRO A 16 2.26 -16.41 -0.36
N MET A 17 1.58 -15.79 -1.33
CA MET A 17 0.14 -15.55 -1.32
C MET A 17 -0.42 -15.90 -2.71
N MET A 18 -1.39 -16.82 -2.77
CA MET A 18 -2.07 -17.23 -4.01
C MET A 18 -1.12 -17.48 -5.20
N GLY A 19 -0.01 -18.20 -4.98
CA GLY A 19 0.92 -18.58 -6.06
C GLY A 19 1.92 -17.49 -6.49
N THR A 20 1.89 -16.30 -5.87
CA THR A 20 2.87 -15.22 -6.08
C THR A 20 3.52 -14.85 -4.75
N VAL A 21 4.76 -14.35 -4.77
CA VAL A 21 5.43 -13.84 -3.56
C VAL A 21 5.01 -12.39 -3.35
N SER A 22 4.38 -12.09 -2.21
CA SER A 22 4.11 -10.71 -1.79
C SER A 22 5.36 -10.14 -1.13
N GLU A 23 5.97 -9.13 -1.74
CA GLU A 23 7.18 -8.44 -1.25
C GLU A 23 6.86 -7.23 -0.35
N GLY A 24 5.58 -7.01 -0.06
CA GLY A 24 5.13 -5.93 0.80
C GLY A 24 3.64 -6.01 1.06
N MET A 25 3.10 -4.98 1.73
CA MET A 25 1.67 -4.86 2.02
C MET A 25 1.19 -3.46 1.65
N ILE A 26 0.12 -3.36 0.89
CA ILE A 26 -0.53 -2.07 0.60
C ILE A 26 -1.32 -1.64 1.84
N LEU A 27 -1.11 -0.41 2.29
CA LEU A 27 -1.87 0.18 3.39
C LEU A 27 -3.20 0.73 2.89
N MET A 28 -4.27 0.32 3.56
CA MET A 28 -5.64 0.78 3.30
C MET A 28 -6.24 1.22 4.63
N ALA A 29 -7.05 2.27 4.60
CA ALA A 29 -7.89 2.68 5.71
C ALA A 29 -9.23 1.92 5.62
N GLU A 30 -9.71 1.41 6.74
CA GLU A 30 -11.05 0.84 6.85
C GLU A 30 -12.00 1.92 7.38
N ASP A 31 -13.14 2.14 6.69
CA ASP A 31 -14.18 3.03 7.19
C ASP A 31 -15.10 2.34 8.20
N ALA A 32 -15.99 3.11 8.83
CA ALA A 32 -16.92 2.59 9.83
C ALA A 32 -17.93 1.56 9.27
N GLU A 33 -18.08 1.46 7.95
CA GLU A 33 -18.92 0.49 7.24
C GLU A 33 -18.13 -0.76 6.78
N GLY A 34 -16.82 -0.82 7.07
CA GLY A 34 -15.94 -1.92 6.68
C GLY A 34 -15.42 -1.82 5.25
N ASN A 35 -15.58 -0.68 4.57
CA ASN A 35 -15.03 -0.49 3.23
C ASN A 35 -13.55 -0.09 3.31
N LEU A 36 -12.74 -0.73 2.48
CA LEU A 36 -11.32 -0.42 2.36
C LEU A 36 -11.08 0.74 1.37
N ARG A 37 -10.39 1.78 1.84
CA ARG A 37 -9.98 2.96 1.08
C ARG A 37 -8.46 2.99 0.96
N LEU A 38 -7.97 3.18 -0.26
CA LEU A 38 -6.53 3.35 -0.50
C LEU A 38 -6.02 4.63 0.16
N ILE A 39 -4.94 4.50 0.94
CA ILE A 39 -4.22 5.64 1.49
C ILE A 39 -3.30 6.20 0.40
N GLN A 40 -3.44 7.50 0.14
CA GLN A 40 -2.71 8.23 -0.90
C GLN A 40 -2.17 9.51 -0.27
N PRO A 41 -0.97 9.98 -0.65
CA PRO A 41 -0.51 11.30 -0.26
C PRO A 41 -1.40 12.38 -0.88
N ASN A 42 -1.54 13.52 -0.20
CA ASN A 42 -2.36 14.64 -0.67
C ASN A 42 -1.83 15.27 -1.97
N GLU A 43 -0.52 15.19 -2.19
CA GLU A 43 0.17 15.67 -3.39
C GLU A 43 1.08 14.56 -3.95
N ASN A 44 1.44 14.68 -5.22
CA ASN A 44 2.36 13.73 -5.84
C ASN A 44 3.73 13.78 -5.17
N VAL A 45 4.15 12.66 -4.59
CA VAL A 45 5.49 12.51 -4.00
C VAL A 45 6.40 11.69 -4.90
N ASN A 46 7.71 11.80 -4.72
CA ASN A 46 8.64 10.94 -5.44
C ASN A 46 8.44 9.47 -5.03
N PRO A 47 8.46 8.50 -5.96
CA PRO A 47 8.41 7.08 -5.63
C PRO A 47 9.49 6.71 -4.61
N GLY A 48 9.11 5.98 -3.55
CA GLY A 48 10.02 5.58 -2.48
C GLY A 48 10.18 6.58 -1.33
N SER A 49 9.45 7.70 -1.33
CA SER A 49 9.41 8.61 -0.19
C SER A 49 8.93 7.89 1.08
N THR A 50 9.65 8.08 2.19
CA THR A 50 9.35 7.42 3.47
C THR A 50 8.14 8.06 4.15
N VAL A 51 7.27 7.23 4.73
CA VAL A 51 6.18 7.67 5.61
C VAL A 51 6.74 7.83 7.02
N ASN A 52 6.55 9.01 7.63
CA ASN A 52 6.99 9.34 8.99
C ASN A 52 5.78 9.55 9.91
#